data_AF-A0A2E5DP72-F1
#
_entry.id   AF-A0A2E5DP72-F1
#
_cell.length_a   1.000
_cell.length_b   1.000
_cell.length_c   1.000
_cell.angle_alpha   90.00
_cell.angle_beta   90.00
_cell.angle_gamma   90.00
#
_symmetry.space_group_name_H-M   'P 1'
#
loop_
_entity.id
_entity.type
_entity.pdbx_description
1 polymer ?
#
loop_
_entity_poly.entity_id
_entity_poly.type
_entity_poly.pdbx_seq_one_letter_code
_entity_poly.pdbx_strand_id
1 'polypeptide(L)'
;MKSKEIMTLKRMGSKYPSRLSFSRSMLRLLVREKWKIRKSKFDLDKNGYGTVIYEVDTLKGIYSLICFSRFLNDEERSDRVIADKWDTAYTLHIGKISKKKFK
;
A
#
# COMPACT_ATOMS: atom_id res chain seq x y z
N MET A 1 12.10 -26.71 -24.71
CA MET A 1 11.00 -27.09 -23.78
C MET A 1 9.70 -26.51 -24.33
N LYS A 2 8.67 -27.33 -24.52
CA LYS A 2 7.41 -26.90 -25.19
C LYS A 2 6.56 -26.08 -24.22
N SER A 3 5.72 -25.18 -24.74
CA SER A 3 4.83 -24.31 -23.96
C SER A 3 4.02 -25.07 -22.88
N LYS A 4 3.50 -26.25 -23.22
CA LYS A 4 2.73 -27.15 -22.34
C LYS A 4 3.51 -27.66 -21.12
N GLU A 5 4.84 -27.75 -21.21
CA GLU A 5 5.73 -28.17 -20.11
C GLU A 5 6.11 -26.98 -19.19
N ILE A 6 6.00 -25.76 -19.70
CA ILE A 6 6.35 -24.52 -18.99
C ILE A 6 5.14 -23.95 -18.23
N MET A 7 3.97 -23.92 -18.87
CA MET A 7 2.74 -23.32 -18.37
C MET A 7 1.90 -24.31 -17.54
N THR A 8 2.48 -24.97 -16.55
CA THR A 8 1.73 -25.85 -15.64
C THR A 8 1.14 -25.05 -14.47
N LEU A 9 -0.02 -25.47 -13.94
CA LEU A 9 -0.66 -24.81 -12.77
C LEU A 9 0.30 -24.69 -11.59
N LYS A 10 1.06 -25.76 -11.31
CA LYS A 10 2.10 -25.79 -10.27
C LYS A 10 3.17 -24.71 -10.46
N ARG A 11 3.47 -24.27 -11.69
CA ARG A 11 4.49 -23.24 -11.98
C ARG A 11 3.90 -21.84 -12.14
N MET A 12 2.66 -21.72 -12.61
CA MET A 12 1.99 -20.44 -12.80
C MET A 12 1.50 -19.84 -11.48
N GLY A 13 1.02 -20.67 -10.55
CA GLY A 13 0.63 -20.24 -9.20
C GLY A 13 1.80 -20.10 -8.21
N SER A 14 2.98 -20.65 -8.54
CA SER A 14 4.15 -20.69 -7.65
C SER A 14 5.30 -19.79 -8.08
N LYS A 15 5.09 -18.77 -8.93
CA LYS A 15 6.18 -17.87 -9.30
C LYS A 15 6.59 -17.05 -8.08
N TYR A 16 7.60 -17.56 -7.37
CA TYR A 16 8.35 -16.84 -6.35
C TYR A 16 8.75 -15.46 -6.89
N PRO A 17 8.76 -14.43 -6.04
CA PRO A 17 9.03 -13.07 -6.47
C PRO A 17 10.42 -13.01 -7.12
N SER A 18 10.41 -12.86 -8.45
CA SER A 18 11.61 -12.87 -9.29
C SER A 18 12.29 -11.50 -9.27
N ARG A 19 13.42 -11.34 -9.98
CA ARG A 19 14.08 -10.03 -10.14
C ARG A 19 13.15 -8.98 -10.78
N LEU A 20 12.16 -9.42 -11.56
CA LEU A 20 11.14 -8.57 -12.19
C LEU A 20 9.97 -8.22 -11.26
N SER A 21 9.97 -8.72 -10.01
CA SER A 21 8.98 -8.33 -9.01
C SER A 21 9.08 -6.83 -8.75
N PHE A 22 7.98 -6.12 -9.04
CA PHE A 22 7.87 -4.68 -8.80
C PHE A 22 8.20 -4.31 -7.35
N SER A 23 7.65 -5.03 -6.37
CA SER A 23 7.90 -4.77 -4.95
C SER A 23 9.38 -4.92 -4.59
N ARG A 24 10.06 -5.97 -5.06
CA ARG A 24 11.50 -6.14 -4.82
C ARG A 24 12.33 -5.05 -5.50
N SER A 25 11.97 -4.64 -6.72
CA SER A 25 12.63 -3.54 -7.42
C SER A 25 12.45 -2.21 -6.69
N MET A 26 11.23 -1.95 -6.18
CA MET A 26 10.92 -0.76 -5.40
C MET A 26 11.68 -0.71 -4.07
N LEU A 27 11.75 -1.81 -3.32
CA LEU A 27 12.51 -1.87 -2.07
C LEU A 27 14.01 -1.63 -2.28
N ARG A 28 14.60 -2.20 -3.34
CA ARG A 28 16.01 -1.93 -3.69
C ARG A 28 16.24 -0.46 -4.05
N LEU A 29 15.29 0.16 -4.75
CA LEU A 29 15.35 1.57 -5.08
C LEU A 29 15.35 2.43 -3.80
N LEU A 30 14.39 2.16 -2.91
CA LEU A 30 14.22 2.83 -1.62
C LEU A 30 15.51 2.79 -0.79
N VAL A 31 16.12 1.61 -0.66
CA VAL A 31 17.37 1.41 0.10
C VAL A 31 18.55 2.11 -0.57
N ARG A 32 18.72 1.94 -1.89
CA ARG A 32 19.82 2.54 -2.65
C ARG A 32 19.80 4.07 -2.58
N GLU A 33 18.61 4.66 -2.66
CA GLU A 33 18.41 6.10 -2.62
C GLU A 33 18.23 6.64 -1.19
N LYS A 34 18.34 5.78 -0.16
CA LYS A 34 18.24 6.15 1.25
C LYS A 34 17.01 6.99 1.58
N TRP A 35 15.86 6.61 1.02
CA TRP A 35 14.61 7.33 1.25
C TRP A 35 14.28 7.38 2.74
N LYS A 36 13.75 8.52 3.20
CA LYS A 36 13.35 8.70 4.60
C LYS A 36 11.84 8.57 4.72
N ILE A 37 11.38 7.70 5.61
CA ILE A 37 9.96 7.49 5.87
C ILE A 37 9.64 8.06 7.25
N ARG A 38 8.62 8.92 7.33
CA ARG A 38 8.19 9.59 8.56
C ARG A 38 6.70 9.41 8.78
N LYS A 39 6.30 9.23 10.04
CA LYS A 39 4.89 9.24 10.44
C LYS A 39 4.48 10.68 10.74
N SER A 40 3.94 11.40 9.76
CA SER A 40 3.55 12.81 9.96
C SER A 40 2.23 12.95 10.74
N LYS A 41 1.37 11.94 10.68
CA LYS A 41 0.20 11.77 11.56
C LYS A 41 0.04 10.30 11.91
N PHE A 42 -0.22 9.99 13.17
CA PHE A 42 -0.54 8.64 13.63
C PHE A 42 -1.65 8.75 14.68
N ASP A 43 -2.88 8.65 14.22
CA ASP A 43 -4.09 8.93 14.99
C ASP A 43 -5.00 7.72 14.85
N LEU A 44 -4.59 6.62 15.48
CA LEU A 44 -5.37 5.40 15.60
C LEU A 44 -5.82 5.26 17.05
N ASP A 45 -7.07 4.86 17.24
CA ASP A 45 -7.58 4.46 18.54
C ASP A 45 -7.05 3.08 18.96
N LYS A 46 -7.47 2.61 20.14
CA LYS A 46 -7.06 1.30 20.67
C LYS A 46 -7.54 0.11 19.82
N ASN A 47 -8.55 0.32 18.99
CA ASN A 47 -9.12 -0.69 18.09
C ASN A 47 -8.50 -0.62 16.69
N GLY A 48 -7.59 0.34 16.44
CA GLY A 48 -6.90 0.52 15.17
C GLY A 48 -7.66 1.40 14.17
N TYR A 49 -8.70 2.11 14.57
CA TYR A 49 -9.46 3.01 13.69
C TYR A 49 -8.95 4.44 13.76
N GLY A 50 -8.95 5.13 12.62
CA GLY A 50 -8.57 6.54 12.52
C GLY A 50 -7.77 6.84 11.24
N THR A 51 -6.78 7.72 11.34
CA THR A 51 -6.01 8.19 10.18
C THR A 51 -4.51 8.19 10.45
N VAL A 52 -3.75 7.61 9.52
CA VAL A 52 -2.29 7.63 9.52
C VAL A 52 -1.79 8.30 8.25
N ILE A 53 -0.73 9.09 8.35
CA ILE A 53 -0.04 9.65 7.19
C ILE A 53 1.44 9.32 7.29
N TYR A 54 1.93 8.62 6.27
CA TYR A 54 3.35 8.39 6.06
C TYR A 54 3.88 9.33 4.99
N GLU A 55 4.90 10.11 5.31
CA GLU A 55 5.65 10.92 4.34
C GLU A 55 6.93 10.20 3.96
N VAL A 56 7.15 10.05 2.66
CA VAL A 56 8.34 9.42 2.06
C VAL A 56 9.12 10.50 1.32
N ASP A 57 10.30 10.85 1.84
CA ASP A 57 11.24 11.72 1.17
C ASP A 57 12.06 10.91 0.17
N THR A 58 11.94 11.27 -1.11
CA THR A 58 12.70 10.68 -2.21
C THR A 58 13.59 11.75 -2.85
N LEU A 59 14.48 11.34 -3.75
CA LEU A 59 15.26 12.28 -4.57
C LEU A 59 14.38 13.15 -5.49
N LYS A 60 13.15 12.73 -5.77
CA LYS A 60 12.19 13.42 -6.66
C LYS A 60 11.19 14.31 -5.92
N GLY A 61 11.28 14.37 -4.59
CA GLY A 61 10.34 15.08 -3.74
C GLY A 61 9.65 14.16 -2.74
N ILE A 62 8.61 14.71 -2.10
CA ILE A 62 7.91 14.06 -0.99
C ILE A 62 6.64 13.39 -1.51
N TYR A 63 6.37 12.17 -1.08
CA TYR A 63 5.09 11.50 -1.30
C TYR A 63 4.41 11.29 0.05
N SER A 64 3.10 11.52 0.13
CA SER A 64 2.31 11.28 1.33
C SER A 64 1.33 10.14 1.09
N LEU A 65 1.50 9.03 1.81
CA LEU A 65 0.54 7.95 1.87
C LEU A 65 -0.43 8.22 3.03
N ILE A 66 -1.70 8.44 2.69
CA ILE A 66 -2.78 8.65 3.64
C ILE A 66 -3.52 7.33 3.79
N CYS A 67 -3.66 6.87 5.03
CA CYS A 67 -4.36 5.65 5.38
C CYS A 67 -5.56 6.01 6.25
N PHE A 68 -6.76 5.65 5.80
CA PHE A 68 -7.99 5.72 6.56
C PHE A 68 -8.35 4.32 7.04
N SER A 69 -8.62 4.17 8.32
CA SER A 69 -9.17 2.95 8.90
C SER A 69 -10.45 3.28 9.66
N ARG A 70 -11.51 2.52 9.42
CA ARG A 70 -12.82 2.72 10.02
C ARG A 70 -13.42 1.36 10.35
N PHE A 71 -14.25 1.33 11.38
CA PHE A 71 -15.06 0.16 11.67
C PHE A 71 -16.03 -0.11 10.51
N LEU A 72 -16.17 -1.38 10.15
CA LEU A 72 -17.13 -1.89 9.18
C LEU A 72 -17.73 -3.17 9.76
N ASN A 73 -19.06 -3.22 9.85
CA ASN A 73 -19.77 -4.40 10.34
C ASN A 73 -19.51 -5.61 9.43
N ASP A 74 -19.49 -6.80 10.01
CA ASP A 74 -19.22 -8.03 9.27
C ASP A 74 -20.27 -8.29 8.17
N GLU A 75 -21.52 -7.90 8.40
CA GLU A 75 -22.62 -8.01 7.42
C GLU A 75 -22.42 -7.10 6.19
N GLU A 76 -21.62 -6.04 6.33
CA GLU A 76 -21.32 -5.10 5.25
C GLU A 76 -20.05 -5.50 4.48
N ARG A 77 -19.34 -6.54 4.94
CA ARG A 77 -18.15 -7.05 4.26
C ARG A 77 -18.56 -7.98 3.12
N SER A 78 -17.80 -7.87 2.03
CA SER A 78 -17.97 -8.72 0.85
C SER A 78 -16.65 -9.36 0.48
N ASP A 79 -16.70 -10.60 -0.03
CA ASP A 79 -15.54 -11.27 -0.64
C ASP A 79 -15.26 -10.76 -2.06
N ARG A 80 -15.95 -9.70 -2.48
CA ARG A 80 -15.81 -9.09 -3.80
C ARG A 80 -14.71 -8.03 -3.79
N VAL A 81 -14.04 -7.91 -4.94
CA VAL A 81 -13.04 -6.85 -5.19
C VAL A 81 -13.70 -5.47 -5.37
N ILE A 82 -15.02 -5.43 -5.57
CA ILE A 82 -15.82 -4.20 -5.68
C ILE A 82 -16.85 -4.22 -4.56
N ALA A 83 -16.89 -3.14 -3.77
CA ALA A 83 -17.78 -3.00 -2.62
C ALA A 83 -18.19 -1.52 -2.44
N ASP A 84 -19.37 -1.32 -1.85
CA ASP A 84 -19.90 0.00 -1.52
C ASP A 84 -19.19 0.65 -0.32
N LYS A 85 -18.63 -0.18 0.58
CA LYS A 85 -17.94 0.24 1.80
C LYS A 85 -16.62 -0.50 1.98
N TRP A 86 -15.67 0.18 2.61
CA TRP A 86 -14.32 -0.30 2.87
C TRP A 86 -13.95 0.04 4.31
N ASP A 87 -13.39 -0.93 5.03
CA ASP A 87 -12.83 -0.76 6.37
C ASP A 87 -11.50 0.00 6.33
N THR A 88 -10.77 -0.11 5.23
CA THR A 88 -9.54 0.63 4.96
C THR A 88 -9.51 1.24 3.58
N ALA A 89 -9.02 2.47 3.49
CA ALA A 89 -8.83 3.18 2.23
C ALA A 89 -7.49 3.92 2.23
N TYR A 90 -6.84 3.97 1.07
CA TYR A 90 -5.50 4.51 0.93
C TYR A 90 -5.41 5.49 -0.24
N THR A 91 -4.61 6.53 -0.08
CA THR A 91 -4.31 7.46 -1.17
C THR A 91 -2.84 7.87 -1.12
N LEU A 92 -2.17 7.79 -2.26
CA LEU A 92 -0.82 8.30 -2.43
C LEU A 92 -0.89 9.68 -3.10
N HIS A 93 -0.37 10.70 -2.41
CA HIS A 93 -0.36 12.09 -2.85
C HIS A 93 1.07 12.56 -3.12
N ILE A 94 1.27 13.37 -4.16
CA ILE A 94 2.57 14.01 -4.45
C ILE A 94 2.66 15.32 -3.67
N GLY A 95 3.61 15.39 -2.75
CA GLY A 95 3.83 16.52 -1.84
C GLY A 95 3.33 16.25 -0.43
N LYS A 96 3.67 17.18 0.48
CA LYS A 96 3.21 17.17 1.88
C LYS A 96 1.73 17.48 1.98
N ILE A 97 1.06 16.92 2.97
CA ILE A 97 -0.30 17.33 3.32
C ILE A 97 -0.26 18.34 4.46
N SER A 98 -0.91 19.50 4.27
CA SER A 98 -1.10 20.46 5.35
C SER A 98 -2.31 20.06 6.21
N LYS A 99 -2.22 20.28 7.53
CA LYS A 99 -3.28 19.96 8.51
C LYS A 99 -4.65 20.60 8.21
N LYS A 100 -4.72 21.60 7.31
CA LYS A 100 -5.95 22.31 6.93
C LYS A 100 -6.84 21.55 5.93
N LYS A 101 -6.42 20.40 5.38
CA LYS A 101 -7.15 19.69 4.31
C LYS A 101 -7.93 18.44 4.71
N PHE A 102 -8.00 18.10 6.00
CA PHE A 102 -8.82 16.98 6.47
C PHE A 102 -9.87 17.48 7.45
N LYS A 103 -11.06 17.78 6.92
CA LYS A 103 -12.30 17.93 7.68
C LYS A 103 -13.23 16.82 7.23
#